data_AF-A0A353N7G7-F1
#
_entry.id   AF-A0A353N7G7-F1
#
_cell.length_a   1.000
_cell.length_b   1.000
_cell.length_c   1.000
_cell.angle_alpha   90.00
_cell.angle_beta   90.00
_cell.angle_gamma   90.00
#
_symmetry.space_group_name_H-M   'P 1'
#
loop_
_entity.id
_entity.type
_entity.pdbx_description
1 polymer ?
#
loop_
_entity_poly.entity_id
_entity_poly.type
_entity_poly.pdbx_seq_one_letter_code
_entity_poly.pdbx_strand_id
1 'polypeptide(L)'
;MIFEILRMALDSLTANKLRSFLSMLGIIIGVGAVIAIVSVGSGAQSQVTSQISQLGSNIINIGPGISRGRNGRISFSATDVFTMELANQLL
;
A
#
# COMPACT_ATOMS: atom_id res chain seq x y z
N MET A 1 -1.32 46.20 -29.71
CA MET A 1 -2.06 45.75 -28.50
C MET A 1 -1.54 44.44 -27.92
N ILE A 2 -1.94 43.23 -28.39
CA ILE A 2 -1.48 41.96 -27.75
C ILE A 2 0.05 41.76 -27.84
N PHE A 3 0.63 42.19 -28.97
CA PHE A 3 2.06 42.08 -29.23
C PHE A 3 2.90 43.01 -28.32
N GLU A 4 2.42 44.23 -28.05
CA GLU A 4 3.07 45.15 -27.11
C GLU A 4 3.00 44.65 -25.67
N ILE A 5 1.88 44.05 -25.26
CA ILE A 5 1.74 43.48 -23.91
C ILE A 5 2.74 42.33 -23.71
N LEU A 6 2.85 41.43 -24.70
CA LEU A 6 3.84 40.35 -24.70
C LEU A 6 5.28 40.89 -24.63
N ARG A 7 5.57 41.94 -25.40
CA ARG A 7 6.91 42.56 -25.43
C ARG A 7 7.26 43.21 -24.08
N MET A 8 6.34 43.97 -23.48
CA MET A 8 6.54 44.56 -22.16
C MET A 8 6.71 43.49 -21.07
N ALA A 9 5.96 42.40 -21.13
CA ALA A 9 6.09 41.31 -20.17
C ALA A 9 7.49 40.66 -20.23
N LEU A 10 7.99 40.38 -21.43
CA LEU A 10 9.33 39.82 -21.64
C LEU A 10 10.45 40.77 -21.19
N ASP A 11 10.33 42.07 -21.47
CA ASP A 11 11.28 43.08 -20.99
C ASP A 11 11.28 43.16 -19.46
N SER A 12 10.10 43.11 -18.81
CA SER A 12 10.01 43.13 -17.35
C SER A 12 10.64 41.89 -16.69
N LEU A 13 10.52 40.72 -17.33
CA LEU A 13 11.09 39.47 -16.83
C LEU A 13 12.62 39.48 -16.90
N THR A 14 13.18 40.11 -17.95
CA THR A 14 14.63 40.22 -18.18
C THR A 14 15.30 41.37 -17.42
N ALA A 15 14.55 42.38 -17.00
CA ALA A 15 15.04 43.48 -16.15
C ALA A 15 15.49 43.02 -14.75
N ASN A 16 14.80 42.05 -14.16
CA ASN A 16 15.14 41.50 -12.83
C ASN A 16 15.56 40.02 -12.92
N LYS A 17 16.70 39.77 -13.58
CA LYS A 17 17.22 38.42 -13.87
C LYS A 17 17.27 37.50 -12.65
N LEU A 18 17.79 37.97 -11.52
CA LEU A 18 17.92 37.15 -10.30
C LEU A 18 16.56 36.77 -9.71
N ARG A 19 15.63 37.73 -9.57
CA ARG A 19 14.31 37.49 -8.98
C ARG A 19 13.45 36.58 -9.86
N SER A 20 13.44 36.83 -11.17
CA SER A 20 12.74 35.98 -12.15
C SER A 20 13.30 34.57 -12.15
N PHE A 21 14.62 34.42 -12.15
CA PHE A 21 15.28 33.11 -12.16
C PHE A 21 14.96 32.32 -10.89
N LEU A 22 15.09 32.92 -9.70
CA LEU A 22 14.78 32.24 -8.43
C LEU A 22 13.30 31.83 -8.34
N SER A 23 12.37 32.68 -8.81
CA SER A 23 10.94 32.33 -8.81
C SER A 23 10.61 31.18 -9.75
N MET A 24 11.15 31.19 -10.97
CA MET A 24 10.99 30.08 -11.91
C MET A 24 11.59 28.79 -11.38
N LEU A 25 12.80 28.86 -10.80
CA LEU A 25 13.49 27.71 -10.24
C LEU A 25 12.70 27.08 -9.08
N GLY A 26 12.11 27.91 -8.21
CA GLY A 26 11.23 27.44 -7.14
C GLY A 26 10.00 26.67 -7.66
N ILE A 27 9.33 27.18 -8.70
CA ILE A 27 8.17 26.52 -9.31
C ILE A 27 8.59 25.20 -9.98
N ILE A 28 9.71 25.18 -10.70
CA ILE A 28 10.20 23.97 -11.39
C ILE A 28 10.51 22.87 -10.38
N ILE A 29 11.25 23.18 -9.31
CA ILE A 29 11.58 22.19 -8.27
C ILE A 29 10.33 21.78 -7.50
N GLY A 30 9.46 22.73 -7.14
CA GLY A 30 8.24 22.48 -6.39
C GLY A 30 7.29 21.53 -7.14
N VAL A 31 6.98 21.84 -8.39
CA VAL A 31 6.11 21.00 -9.22
C VAL A 31 6.78 19.65 -9.53
N GLY A 32 8.10 19.64 -9.80
CA GLY A 32 8.84 18.41 -10.04
C GLY A 32 8.83 17.43 -8.87
N ALA A 33 9.02 17.93 -7.63
CA ALA A 33 8.99 17.11 -6.43
C ALA A 33 7.59 16.51 -6.17
N VAL A 34 6.53 17.29 -6.40
CA VAL A 34 5.14 16.81 -6.26
C VAL A 34 4.84 15.72 -7.28
N ILE A 35 5.20 15.91 -8.55
CA ILE A 35 5.01 14.90 -9.60
C ILE A 35 5.77 13.61 -9.26
N ALA A 36 7.01 13.72 -8.78
CA ALA A 36 7.83 12.58 -8.40
C ALA A 36 7.18 11.77 -7.27
N ILE A 37 6.77 12.42 -6.17
CA ILE A 37 6.12 11.75 -5.04
C ILE A 37 4.80 11.10 -5.45
N VAL A 38 3.99 11.77 -6.27
CA VAL A 38 2.71 11.21 -6.73
C VAL A 38 2.93 9.98 -7.60
N SER A 39 3.91 10.05 -8.52
CA SER A 39 4.30 8.92 -9.37
C SER A 39 4.77 7.72 -8.56
N VAL A 40 5.69 7.96 -7.61
CA VAL A 40 6.21 6.91 -6.72
C VAL A 40 5.11 6.34 -5.84
N GLY A 41 4.27 7.18 -5.24
CA GLY A 41 3.17 6.75 -4.38
C GLY A 41 2.13 5.91 -5.12
N SER A 42 1.71 6.36 -6.30
CA SER A 42 0.80 5.62 -7.18
C SER A 42 1.41 4.28 -7.63
N GLY A 43 2.68 4.28 -8.03
CA GLY A 43 3.39 3.06 -8.42
C GLY A 43 3.51 2.05 -7.27
N ALA A 44 3.86 2.52 -6.07
CA ALA A 44 3.92 1.69 -4.87
C ALA A 44 2.54 1.12 -4.51
N GLN A 45 1.49 1.94 -4.57
CA GLN A 45 0.13 1.50 -4.32
C GLN A 45 -0.29 0.42 -5.33
N SER A 46 -0.05 0.64 -6.63
CA SER A 46 -0.32 -0.33 -7.68
C SER A 46 0.44 -1.65 -7.45
N GLN A 47 1.68 -1.58 -7.01
CA GLN A 47 2.48 -2.76 -6.73
C GLN A 47 1.95 -3.56 -5.54
N VAL A 48 1.57 -2.88 -4.45
CA VAL A 48 0.94 -3.50 -3.29
C VAL A 48 -0.40 -4.12 -3.67
N THR A 49 -1.25 -3.40 -4.42
CA THR A 49 -2.52 -3.93 -4.93
C THR A 49 -2.31 -5.15 -5.82
N SER A 50 -1.28 -5.16 -6.68
CA SER A 50 -0.93 -6.32 -7.50
C SER A 50 -0.50 -7.52 -6.66
N GLN A 51 0.36 -7.32 -5.65
CA GLN A 51 0.77 -8.39 -4.73
C GLN A 51 -0.41 -8.94 -3.94
N ILE A 52 -1.30 -8.08 -3.42
CA ILE A 52 -2.51 -8.48 -2.71
C ILE A 52 -3.47 -9.23 -3.64
N SER A 53 -3.61 -8.77 -4.88
CA SER A 53 -4.47 -9.45 -5.88
C SER A 53 -3.91 -10.82 -6.28
N GLN A 54 -2.58 -10.98 -6.30
CA GLN A 54 -1.91 -12.27 -6.53
C GLN A 54 -2.08 -13.26 -5.37
N LEU A 55 -2.25 -12.76 -4.14
CA LEU A 55 -2.67 -13.61 -3.01
C LEU A 55 -4.11 -14.13 -3.18
N GLY A 56 -4.83 -13.62 -4.18
CA GLY A 56 -6.16 -14.06 -4.61
C GLY A 56 -7.26 -13.20 -4.00
N SER A 57 -8.16 -12.66 -4.82
CA SER A 57 -9.37 -11.95 -4.34
C SER A 57 -10.39 -12.88 -3.64
N ASN A 58 -9.99 -14.13 -3.37
CA ASN A 58 -10.82 -15.20 -2.83
C ASN A 58 -10.00 -16.12 -1.92
N ILE A 59 -9.30 -15.54 -0.94
CA ILE A 59 -8.60 -16.32 0.09
C ILE A 59 -9.64 -16.90 1.05
N ILE A 60 -10.10 -18.12 0.78
CA ILE A 60 -10.93 -18.88 1.74
C ILE A 60 -9.96 -19.48 2.77
N ASN A 61 -9.77 -18.79 3.89
CA ASN A 61 -8.91 -19.25 4.96
C ASN A 61 -9.61 -20.38 5.75
N ILE A 62 -9.30 -21.63 5.42
CA ILE A 62 -9.79 -22.80 6.16
C ILE A 62 -8.84 -23.04 7.34
N GLY A 63 -9.21 -22.50 8.50
CA GLY A 63 -8.60 -22.88 9.78
C GLY A 63 -9.33 -24.08 10.37
N PRO A 64 -8.64 -25.03 11.02
CA PRO A 64 -9.30 -26.11 11.76
C PRO A 64 -10.22 -25.48 12.80
N GLY A 65 -11.51 -25.80 12.72
CA GLY A 65 -12.51 -25.39 13.71
C GLY A 65 -12.19 -26.07 15.03
N ILE A 66 -11.38 -25.44 15.87
CA ILE A 66 -11.23 -25.82 17.27
C ILE A 66 -12.59 -25.54 17.90
N SER A 67 -13.46 -26.56 17.94
CA SER A 67 -14.72 -26.51 18.66
C SER A 67 -14.38 -26.35 20.14
N ARG A 68 -14.33 -25.11 20.61
CA ARG A 68 -14.19 -24.80 22.03
C ARG A 68 -15.47 -25.28 22.69
N GLY A 69 -15.41 -26.49 23.23
CA GLY A 69 -16.42 -26.98 24.16
C GLY A 69 -16.59 -25.94 25.27
N ARG A 70 -17.84 -25.73 25.68
CA ARG A 70 -18.34 -24.66 26.57
C ARG A 70 -17.64 -24.51 27.94
N ASN A 71 -16.62 -25.32 28.24
CA ASN A 71 -15.85 -25.32 29.50
C ASN A 71 -14.33 -25.26 29.31
N GLY A 72 -13.81 -24.65 28.23
CA GLY A 72 -12.38 -24.38 28.07
C GLY A 72 -11.49 -25.61 27.80
N ARG A 73 -12.08 -26.77 27.47
CA ARG A 73 -11.33 -27.97 27.07
C ARG A 73 -11.03 -27.90 25.57
N ILE A 74 -9.75 -27.77 25.23
CA ILE A 74 -9.25 -27.88 23.86
C ILE A 74 -9.09 -29.39 23.59
N SER A 75 -10.04 -29.99 22.87
CA SER A 75 -9.91 -31.39 22.44
C SER A 75 -9.04 -31.45 21.18
N PHE A 76 -7.78 -31.84 21.33
CA PHE A 76 -6.96 -32.34 20.23
C PHE A 76 -7.08 -33.85 20.24
N SER A 77 -8.13 -34.44 19.66
CA SER A 77 -8.11 -35.90 19.59
C SER A 77 -9.07 -36.52 18.58
N ALA A 78 -8.50 -36.99 17.48
CA ALA A 78 -8.96 -38.20 16.80
C ALA A 78 -7.98 -39.38 17.04
N THR A 79 -6.92 -39.19 17.86
CA THR A 79 -5.84 -40.17 18.08
C THR A 79 -5.79 -40.75 19.50
N ASP A 80 -6.34 -40.09 20.52
CA ASP A 80 -6.30 -40.58 21.92
C ASP A 80 -7.56 -41.36 22.35
N VAL A 81 -8.64 -41.33 21.55
CA VAL A 81 -9.87 -42.08 21.89
C VAL A 81 -9.68 -43.58 21.62
N PHE A 82 -8.87 -43.95 20.62
CA PHE A 82 -8.69 -45.34 20.25
C PHE A 82 -7.62 -46.09 21.06
N THR A 83 -6.70 -45.39 21.72
CA THR A 83 -5.55 -46.02 22.40
C THR A 83 -5.87 -46.44 23.84
N MET A 84 -6.67 -45.67 24.57
CA MET A 84 -6.98 -45.96 25.99
C MET A 84 -8.18 -46.90 26.17
N GLU A 85 -9.11 -46.94 25.21
CA GLU A 85 -10.28 -47.83 25.26
C GLU A 85 -9.92 -49.28 24.86
N LEU A 86 -9.01 -49.46 23.90
CA LEU A 86 -8.48 -50.79 23.54
C LEU A 86 -7.52 -51.36 24.59
N ALA A 87 -6.74 -50.52 25.29
CA ALA A 87 -5.78 -50.97 26.30
C ALA A 87 -6.44 -51.57 27.55
N ASN A 88 -7.64 -51.10 27.92
CA ASN A 88 -8.35 -51.59 29.11
C ASN A 88 -9.29 -52.77 28.83
N GLN A 89 -9.35 -53.25 27.57
CA GLN A 89 -10.10 -54.45 27.19
C GLN A 89 -9.21 -55.70 27.01
N LEU A 90 -7.88 -55.54 27.08
CA LEU A 90 -6.89 -56.62 26.93
C LEU A 90 -6.09 -56.93 28.21
N LEU A 91 -6.49 -56.38 29.36
CA LEU A 91 -6.07 -56.79 30.71
C LEU A 91 -7.32 -57.06 31.57
#